data_AF-A0A439V303-F1
#
_entry.id   AF-A0A439V303-F1
#
_cell.length_a   1.000
_cell.length_b   1.000
_cell.length_c   1.000
_cell.angle_alpha   90.00
_cell.angle_beta   90.00
_cell.angle_gamma   90.00
#
_symmetry.space_group_name_H-M   'P 1'
#
loop_
_entity.id
_entity.type
_entity.pdbx_description
1 polymer ?
#
loop_
_entity_poly.entity_id
_entity_poly.type
_entity_poly.pdbx_seq_one_letter_code
_entity_poly.pdbx_strand_id
1 'polypeptide(L)'
;MNAASSASRAEGAPAGRASPDIRLLDDSFREIRRLAGQPPHRNQAAGEPAASDAKNFAAECAMKCGEPAFMVFLEERHGLERPLTPERVAQKVRSLLGVQSRKELNNGGKAGEAWKALRGSFADWKKAGR
;
A
#
# COMPACT_ATOMS: atom_id res chain seq x y z
N MET A 1 -43.62 32.51 39.62
CA MET A 1 -42.58 33.14 40.44
C MET A 1 -41.32 33.15 39.58
N ASN A 2 -40.97 34.31 39.02
CA ASN A 2 -39.71 34.55 38.29
C ASN A 2 -38.54 34.37 39.29
N ALA A 3 -37.34 33.92 38.90
CA ALA A 3 -36.25 34.66 38.25
C ALA A 3 -34.99 33.78 38.46
N ALA A 4 -33.85 33.80 37.76
CA ALA A 4 -33.31 34.51 36.61
C ALA A 4 -31.91 33.90 36.32
N SER A 5 -31.37 34.14 35.12
CA SER A 5 -29.94 34.40 34.81
C SER A 5 -28.91 33.27 35.09
N SER A 6 -27.92 32.96 34.23
CA SER A 6 -27.26 33.63 33.11
C SER A 6 -26.58 32.53 32.26
N ALA A 7 -26.75 32.52 30.93
CA ALA A 7 -25.76 32.96 29.93
C ALA A 7 -24.31 32.46 30.15
N SER A 8 -23.81 31.59 29.27
CA SER A 8 -22.77 32.04 28.33
C SER A 8 -22.64 31.14 27.10
N ARG A 9 -22.49 31.86 26.00
CA ARG A 9 -22.37 31.50 24.59
C ARG A 9 -21.02 30.86 24.30
N ALA A 10 -21.01 29.80 23.50
CA ALA A 10 -19.85 29.43 22.69
C ALA A 10 -20.34 29.12 21.27
N GLU A 11 -20.04 30.03 20.35
CA GLU A 11 -20.17 29.84 18.92
C GLU A 11 -19.16 28.81 18.41
N GLY A 12 -19.54 28.05 17.39
CA GLY A 12 -18.65 27.16 16.64
C GLY A 12 -19.40 26.40 15.55
N ALA A 13 -19.70 27.07 14.44
CA ALA A 13 -20.14 26.43 13.20
C ALA A 13 -18.92 25.86 12.40
N PRO A 14 -19.11 25.17 11.27
CA PRO A 14 -19.18 23.71 11.20
C PRO A 14 -17.94 23.11 10.51
N ALA A 15 -17.30 22.12 11.14
CA ALA A 15 -16.30 21.30 10.46
C ALA A 15 -17.01 20.25 9.58
N GLY A 16 -16.61 20.21 8.31
CA GLY A 16 -17.26 19.50 7.22
C GLY A 16 -17.60 18.04 7.51
N ARG A 17 -18.77 17.64 7.01
CA ARG A 17 -19.21 16.25 6.91
C ARG A 17 -18.21 15.47 6.04
N ALA A 18 -17.28 14.78 6.69
CA ALA A 18 -16.56 13.69 6.07
C ALA A 18 -17.52 12.50 5.95
N SER A 19 -17.77 12.06 4.71
CA SER A 19 -18.64 10.95 4.38
C SER A 19 -18.33 9.71 5.24
N PRO A 20 -19.33 9.05 5.84
CA PRO A 20 -19.14 7.94 6.79
C PRO A 20 -18.64 6.63 6.16
N ASP A 21 -18.45 6.58 4.83
CA ASP A 21 -18.19 5.33 4.11
C ASP A 21 -16.76 4.77 4.27
N ILE A 22 -15.73 5.62 4.43
CA ILE A 22 -14.34 5.13 4.53
C ILE A 22 -14.01 4.58 5.93
N ARG A 23 -14.66 5.10 6.98
CA ARG A 23 -14.40 4.67 8.36
C ARG A 23 -14.85 3.23 8.63
N LEU A 24 -15.90 2.77 7.96
CA LEU A 24 -16.42 1.42 8.10
C LEU A 24 -15.41 0.36 7.64
N LEU A 25 -14.64 0.67 6.59
CA LEU A 25 -13.58 -0.21 6.09
C LEU A 25 -12.42 -0.29 7.10
N ASP A 26 -11.98 0.84 7.65
CA ASP A 26 -10.92 0.90 8.66
C ASP A 26 -11.28 0.12 9.93
N ASP A 27 -12.52 0.25 10.42
CA ASP A 27 -12.99 -0.50 11.59
C ASP A 27 -13.13 -2.00 11.31
N SER A 28 -13.52 -2.39 10.09
CA SER A 28 -13.57 -3.79 9.67
C SER A 28 -12.17 -4.42 9.65
N PHE A 29 -11.16 -3.70 9.13
CA PHE A 29 -9.78 -4.17 9.15
C PHE A 29 -9.18 -4.22 10.56
N ARG A 30 -9.60 -3.33 11.45
CA ARG A 30 -9.23 -3.35 12.87
C ARG A 30 -9.82 -4.57 13.60
N GLU A 31 -11.08 -4.91 13.31
CA GLU A 31 -11.74 -6.07 13.91
C GLU A 31 -11.16 -7.39 13.41
N ILE A 32 -10.83 -7.48 12.11
CA ILE A 32 -10.09 -8.64 11.56
C ILE A 32 -8.75 -8.81 12.28
N ARG A 33 -8.00 -7.73 12.54
CA ARG A 33 -6.73 -7.78 13.27
C ARG A 33 -6.90 -8.16 14.75
N ARG A 34 -8.03 -7.81 15.37
CA ARG A 34 -8.37 -8.17 16.76
C ARG A 34 -8.72 -9.66 16.88
N LEU A 35 -9.56 -10.16 15.97
CA LEU A 35 -10.01 -11.56 15.95
C LEU A 35 -8.91 -12.52 15.50
N ALA A 36 -8.02 -12.08 14.61
CA ALA A 36 -6.97 -12.91 14.02
C ALA A 36 -5.73 -13.14 14.91
N GLY A 37 -5.79 -12.89 16.22
CA GLY A 37 -4.79 -13.29 17.22
C GLY A 37 -3.33 -13.36 16.74
N GLN A 38 -2.59 -12.27 16.90
CA GLN A 38 -1.13 -12.11 16.75
C GLN A 38 -0.39 -13.26 16.00
N PRO A 39 0.04 -13.08 14.73
CA PRO A 39 1.07 -13.96 14.18
C PRO A 39 2.33 -13.80 15.05
N PRO A 40 3.06 -14.89 15.37
CA PRO A 40 4.20 -14.81 16.25
C PRO A 40 5.21 -13.81 15.69
N HIS A 41 5.55 -12.82 16.52
CA HIS A 41 6.76 -12.02 16.35
C HIS A 41 7.96 -12.97 16.30
N ARG A 42 8.57 -13.15 15.13
CA ARG A 42 9.99 -13.50 15.07
C ARG A 42 10.80 -12.23 14.88
N ASN A 43 10.98 -11.51 15.99
CA ASN A 43 12.02 -10.50 16.15
C ASN A 43 13.03 -11.11 17.13
N GLN A 44 14.24 -11.53 16.73
CA GLN A 44 15.49 -10.74 16.85
C GLN A 44 16.67 -11.69 16.49
N ALA A 45 17.78 -11.25 15.92
CA ALA A 45 18.74 -10.35 16.56
C ALA A 45 19.30 -9.28 15.62
N ALA A 46 19.60 -8.13 16.23
CA ALA A 46 20.41 -7.06 15.68
C ALA A 46 21.75 -7.62 15.20
N GLY A 47 21.89 -7.68 13.88
CA GLY A 47 23.18 -7.70 13.18
C GLY A 47 23.16 -6.50 12.24
N GLU A 48 24.33 -5.92 12.03
CA GLU A 48 24.61 -4.81 11.11
C GLU A 48 23.87 -4.96 9.76
N PRO A 49 23.66 -3.87 8.98
CA PRO A 49 23.02 -3.95 7.68
C PRO A 49 23.92 -4.70 6.70
N ALA A 50 23.92 -6.03 6.82
CA ALA A 50 24.52 -6.94 5.88
C ALA A 50 23.67 -6.85 4.62
N ALA A 51 24.22 -6.17 3.62
CA ALA A 51 23.88 -6.43 2.24
C ALA A 51 23.91 -7.95 1.99
N SER A 52 22.91 -8.44 1.23
CA SER A 52 22.64 -9.84 0.84
C SER A 52 22.25 -10.78 2.00
N ASP A 53 21.15 -11.55 1.95
CA ASP A 53 21.21 -12.87 1.28
C ASP A 53 19.85 -13.58 1.09
N ALA A 54 18.78 -12.83 0.83
CA ALA A 54 17.70 -13.37 0.01
C ALA A 54 17.04 -12.19 -0.71
N LYS A 55 17.18 -12.12 -2.04
CA LYS A 55 16.47 -11.14 -2.88
C LYS A 55 14.97 -11.42 -2.74
N ASN A 56 14.34 -10.90 -1.70
CA ASN A 56 12.92 -11.07 -1.44
C ASN A 56 12.15 -10.11 -2.33
N PHE A 57 12.16 -10.40 -3.63
CA PHE A 57 11.39 -9.69 -4.64
C PHE A 57 9.91 -9.65 -4.31
N ALA A 58 9.39 -10.64 -3.58
CA ALA A 58 8.02 -10.63 -3.11
C ALA A 58 7.75 -9.44 -2.15
N ALA A 59 8.64 -9.20 -1.19
CA ALA A 59 8.54 -8.09 -0.24
C ALA A 59 8.76 -6.75 -0.95
N GLU A 60 9.78 -6.66 -1.81
CA GLU A 60 10.05 -5.45 -2.60
C GLU A 60 8.84 -5.10 -3.50
N CYS A 61 8.24 -6.09 -4.16
CA CYS A 61 7.04 -5.92 -4.97
C CYS A 61 5.87 -5.38 -4.14
N ALA A 62 5.65 -5.90 -2.94
CA ALA A 62 4.61 -5.40 -2.06
C ALA A 62 4.82 -3.93 -1.68
N MET A 63 6.06 -3.54 -1.34
CA MET A 63 6.40 -2.16 -1.02
C MET A 63 6.21 -1.23 -2.23
N LYS A 64 6.69 -1.64 -3.42
CA LYS A 64 6.53 -0.91 -4.68
C LYS A 64 5.07 -0.70 -5.07
N CYS A 65 4.21 -1.71 -4.87
CA CYS A 65 2.78 -1.60 -5.17
C CYS A 65 2.07 -0.50 -4.36
N GLY A 66 2.63 -0.07 -3.23
CA GLY A 66 2.10 1.04 -2.43
C GLY A 66 2.68 2.41 -2.79
N GLU A 67 3.69 2.50 -3.67
CA GLU A 67 4.32 3.78 -4.05
C GLU A 67 3.42 4.50 -5.08
N PRO A 68 2.92 5.72 -4.80
CA PRO A 68 2.02 6.43 -5.72
C PRO A 68 2.62 6.63 -7.12
N ALA A 69 3.93 6.94 -7.20
CA ALA A 69 4.64 7.07 -8.46
C ALA A 69 4.65 5.77 -9.27
N PHE A 70 4.74 4.61 -8.61
CA PHE A 70 4.68 3.32 -9.27
C PHE A 70 3.28 3.03 -9.81
N MET A 71 2.23 3.48 -9.11
CA MET A 71 0.86 3.35 -9.59
C MET A 71 0.62 4.20 -10.86
N VAL A 72 1.09 5.45 -10.86
CA VAL A 72 1.02 6.34 -12.03
C VAL A 72 1.82 5.77 -13.20
N PHE A 73 3.02 5.25 -12.95
CA PHE A 73 3.79 4.55 -13.97
C PHE A 73 3.02 3.40 -14.61
N LEU A 74 2.31 2.58 -13.82
CA LEU A 74 1.50 1.49 -14.35
C LEU A 74 0.24 1.97 -15.10
N GLU A 75 -0.35 3.09 -14.68
CA GLU A 75 -1.42 3.77 -15.42
C GLU A 75 -0.91 4.20 -16.80
N GLU A 76 0.17 4.98 -16.85
CA GLU A 76 0.70 5.56 -18.08
C GLU A 76 1.30 4.53 -19.04
N ARG A 77 2.09 3.58 -18.52
CA ARG A 77 2.90 2.66 -19.36
C ARG A 77 2.21 1.33 -19.62
N HIS A 78 1.30 0.92 -18.74
CA HIS A 78 0.67 -0.39 -18.80
C HIS A 78 -0.87 -0.33 -18.81
N GLY A 79 -1.46 0.87 -18.85
CA GLY A 79 -2.89 1.08 -18.95
C GLY A 79 -3.64 0.55 -17.72
N LEU A 80 -3.08 0.72 -16.52
CA LEU A 80 -3.80 0.40 -15.29
C LEU A 80 -4.97 1.39 -15.11
N GLU A 81 -6.20 0.89 -15.22
CA GLU A 81 -7.39 1.71 -15.02
C GLU A 81 -7.57 2.10 -13.55
N ARG A 82 -8.15 3.29 -13.35
CA ARG A 82 -8.52 3.78 -12.01
C ARG A 82 -9.67 2.93 -11.45
N PRO A 83 -9.72 2.71 -10.12
CA PRO A 83 -8.88 3.32 -9.08
C PRO A 83 -7.51 2.64 -8.92
N LEU A 84 -6.49 3.47 -8.68
CA LEU A 84 -5.11 3.04 -8.41
C LEU A 84 -4.98 2.57 -6.95
N THR A 85 -5.46 1.37 -6.64
CA THR A 85 -5.29 0.76 -5.32
C THR A 85 -4.13 -0.24 -5.28
N PRO A 86 -3.46 -0.44 -4.13
CA PRO A 86 -2.38 -1.41 -4.00
C PRO A 86 -2.74 -2.82 -4.47
N GLU A 87 -3.99 -3.25 -4.27
CA GLU A 87 -4.51 -4.55 -4.70
C GLU A 87 -4.63 -4.65 -6.23
N ARG A 88 -5.16 -3.61 -6.88
CA ARG A 88 -5.28 -3.54 -8.35
C ARG A 88 -3.90 -3.51 -9.01
N VAL A 89 -2.99 -2.72 -8.43
CA VAL A 89 -1.58 -2.66 -8.82
C VAL A 89 -0.93 -4.03 -8.68
N ALA A 90 -1.14 -4.72 -7.54
CA ALA A 90 -0.62 -6.06 -7.31
C ALA A 90 -1.09 -7.07 -8.37
N GLN A 91 -2.38 -7.05 -8.70
CA GLN A 91 -2.94 -7.93 -9.72
C GLN A 91 -2.35 -7.63 -11.10
N LYS A 92 -2.25 -6.35 -11.47
CA LYS A 92 -1.64 -5.95 -12.75
C LYS A 92 -0.19 -6.41 -12.85
N VAL A 93 0.61 -6.22 -11.79
CA VAL A 93 2.00 -6.67 -11.75
C VAL A 93 2.09 -8.19 -11.91
N ARG A 94 1.24 -8.96 -11.23
CA ARG A 94 1.20 -10.43 -11.39
C ARG A 94 0.90 -10.84 -12.83
N SER A 95 -0.09 -10.20 -13.47
CA SER A 95 -0.42 -10.45 -14.87
C SER A 95 0.72 -10.08 -15.82
N LEU A 96 1.42 -8.97 -15.59
CA LEU A 96 2.57 -8.56 -16.40
C LEU A 96 3.76 -9.53 -16.28
N LEU A 97 3.96 -10.11 -15.09
CA LEU A 97 5.06 -11.02 -14.81
C LEU A 97 4.71 -12.50 -15.07
N GLY A 98 3.45 -12.80 -15.35
CA GLY A 98 2.96 -14.17 -15.59
C GLY A 98 3.03 -15.06 -14.34
N VAL A 99 2.86 -14.48 -13.14
CA VAL A 99 2.91 -15.22 -11.86
C VAL A 99 1.58 -15.18 -11.14
N GLN A 100 1.26 -16.22 -10.38
CA GLN A 100 0.04 -16.27 -9.58
C GLN A 100 0.22 -15.64 -8.20
N SER A 101 1.45 -15.64 -7.69
CA SER A 101 1.80 -15.11 -6.38
C SER A 101 3.10 -14.32 -6.39
N ARG A 102 3.23 -13.36 -5.48
CA ARG A 102 4.49 -12.60 -5.30
C ARG A 102 5.66 -13.49 -4.87
N LYS A 103 5.37 -14.61 -4.18
CA LYS A 103 6.39 -15.57 -3.72
C LYS A 103 7.14 -16.19 -4.90
N GLU A 104 6.47 -16.41 -6.04
CA GLU A 104 7.09 -16.95 -7.25
C GLU A 104 8.21 -16.06 -7.80
N LEU A 105 8.22 -14.76 -7.50
CA LEU A 105 9.33 -13.88 -7.87
C LEU A 105 10.65 -14.33 -7.23
N ASN A 106 10.59 -14.88 -6.01
CA ASN A 106 11.76 -15.31 -5.25
C ASN A 106 12.33 -16.64 -5.76
N ASN A 107 11.57 -17.41 -6.54
CA ASN A 107 12.00 -18.70 -7.07
C ASN A 107 13.04 -18.55 -8.19
N GLY A 108 13.35 -17.32 -8.59
CA GLY A 108 14.25 -17.03 -9.70
C GLY A 108 13.61 -17.34 -11.06
N GLY A 109 14.44 -17.36 -12.10
CA GLY A 109 13.98 -17.58 -13.48
C GLY A 109 13.23 -16.40 -14.09
N LYS A 110 12.36 -16.69 -15.05
CA LYS A 110 11.71 -15.70 -15.92
C LYS A 110 10.95 -14.61 -15.15
N ALA A 111 10.25 -14.98 -14.07
CA ALA A 111 9.48 -14.05 -13.28
C ALA A 111 10.36 -13.03 -12.52
N GLY A 112 11.47 -13.50 -11.95
CA GLY A 112 12.45 -12.63 -11.28
C GLY A 112 13.18 -11.70 -12.26
N GLU A 113 13.48 -12.18 -13.47
CA GLU A 113 14.05 -11.35 -14.55
C GLU A 113 13.05 -10.30 -15.06
N ALA A 114 11.81 -10.70 -15.30
CA ALA A 114 10.73 -9.79 -15.67
C ALA A 114 10.51 -8.71 -14.59
N TRP A 115 10.61 -9.07 -13.30
CA TRP A 115 10.54 -8.10 -12.21
C TRP A 115 11.67 -7.08 -12.25
N LYS A 116 12.90 -7.52 -12.51
CA LYS A 116 14.05 -6.61 -12.66
C LYS A 116 13.86 -5.67 -13.86
N ALA A 117 13.38 -6.19 -15.00
CA ALA A 117 13.12 -5.39 -16.19
C ALA A 117 12.02 -4.33 -15.95
N LEU A 118 10.94 -4.70 -15.26
CA LEU A 118 9.88 -3.78 -14.88
C LEU A 118 10.40 -2.66 -13.98
N ARG A 119 11.24 -2.99 -12.98
CA ARG A 119 11.88 -1.98 -12.12
C ARG A 119 12.85 -1.07 -12.88
N GLY A 120 13.58 -1.61 -13.85
CA GLY A 120 14.43 -0.81 -14.75
C GLY A 120 13.60 0.21 -15.52
N SER A 121 12.50 -0.24 -16.12
CA SER A 121 11.57 0.63 -16.86
C SER A 121 10.95 1.71 -15.97
N PHE A 122 10.61 1.38 -14.72
CA PHE A 122 10.15 2.37 -13.74
C PHE A 122 11.23 3.39 -13.38
N ALA A 123 12.47 2.95 -13.17
CA ALA A 123 13.59 3.84 -12.85
C ALA A 123 13.89 4.79 -14.02
N ASP A 124 13.88 4.29 -15.25
CA ASP A 124 14.07 5.10 -16.46
C ASP A 124 12.95 6.12 -16.65
N TRP A 125 11.70 5.71 -16.40
CA TRP A 125 10.54 6.61 -16.41
C TRP A 125 10.68 7.74 -15.36
N LYS A 126 11.08 7.40 -14.13
CA LYS A 126 11.31 8.38 -13.06
C LYS A 126 12.47 9.32 -13.38
N LYS A 127 13.54 8.82 -13.99
CA LYS A 127 14.69 9.63 -14.43
C LYS A 127 14.31 10.61 -15.56
N ALA A 128 13.32 10.26 -16.38
CA ALA A 128 12.78 11.14 -17.41
C ALA A 128 11.92 12.30 -16.87
N GLY A 129 11.80 12.45 -15.53
CA GLY A 129 11.11 13.58 -14.90
C GLY A 129 9.58 13.45 -14.96
N ARG A 130 9.08 12.22 -14.94
CA ARG A 130 7.65 11.92 -14.78
C ARG A 130 7.32 11.60 -13.32
#